data_AF-A0A968NK37-F1
#
_entry.id   AF-A0A968NK37-F1
#
_cell.length_a   1.000
_cell.length_b   1.000
_cell.length_c   1.000
_cell.angle_alpha   90.00
_cell.angle_beta   90.00
_cell.angle_gamma   90.00
#
_symmetry.space_group_name_H-M   'P 1'
#
loop_
_entity.id
_entity.type
_entity.pdbx_description
1 polymer ?
#
loop_
_entity_poly.entity_id
_entity_poly.type
_entity_poly.pdbx_seq_one_letter_code
_entity_poly.pdbx_strand_id
1 'polypeptide(L)'
;MNADQYATRINNTCRRTYILQKQTGQLSMSDKKILEIALQDLCIVLEELRLLHQELDSQNQQLLAARQQVERECDYYRNLFNFAPDGYLITDIDGKIIEANLTAARLLNVEQEFFKLLNI
;
A
#
# COMPACT_ATOMS: atom_id res chain seq x y z
N MET A 1 5.58 -15.54 -4.86
CA MET A 1 5.96 -16.93 -4.52
C MET A 1 5.26 -17.47 -3.25
N ASN A 2 4.07 -16.98 -2.85
CA ASN A 2 3.41 -17.40 -1.59
C ASN A 2 2.03 -18.06 -1.80
N ALA A 3 1.23 -17.64 -2.80
CA ALA A 3 -0.17 -18.08 -2.94
C ALA A 3 -0.36 -19.59 -3.17
N ASP A 4 0.50 -20.22 -3.99
CA ASP A 4 0.38 -21.66 -4.29
C ASP A 4 0.76 -22.55 -3.11
N GLN A 5 1.69 -22.10 -2.26
CA GLN A 5 2.10 -22.86 -1.08
C GLN A 5 0.99 -22.87 -0.02
N TYR A 6 0.26 -21.76 0.15
CA TYR A 6 -0.89 -21.69 1.06
C TYR A 6 -2.09 -22.48 0.53
N ALA A 7 -2.42 -22.36 -0.76
CA ALA A 7 -3.48 -23.15 -1.38
C ALA A 7 -3.22 -24.66 -1.23
N THR A 8 -1.96 -25.08 -1.42
CA THR A 8 -1.54 -26.48 -1.24
C THR A 8 -1.64 -26.93 0.22
N ARG A 9 -1.26 -26.07 1.18
CA ARG A 9 -1.38 -26.38 2.61
C ARG A 9 -2.83 -26.52 3.06
N ILE A 10 -3.72 -25.68 2.54
CA ILE A 10 -5.16 -25.71 2.83
C ILE A 10 -5.77 -27.01 2.28
N ASN A 11 -5.51 -27.34 1.00
CA ASN A 11 -6.03 -28.55 0.38
C ASN A 11 -5.53 -29.83 1.09
N ASN A 12 -4.26 -29.84 1.52
CA ASN A 12 -3.68 -30.93 2.30
C ASN A 12 -4.27 -31.04 3.72
N THR A 13 -4.66 -29.91 4.32
CA THR A 13 -5.28 -29.88 5.65
C THR A 13 -6.72 -30.37 5.57
N CYS A 14 -7.50 -29.92 4.57
CA CYS A 14 -8.85 -30.43 4.30
C CYS A 14 -8.87 -31.93 3.96
N ARG A 15 -7.89 -32.42 3.18
CA ARG A 15 -7.74 -33.86 2.93
C ARG A 15 -7.45 -34.65 4.20
N ARG A 16 -6.60 -34.12 5.09
CA ARG A 16 -6.24 -34.78 6.35
C ARG A 16 -7.41 -34.81 7.33
N THR A 17 -8.19 -33.74 7.43
CA THR A 17 -9.39 -33.70 8.28
C THR A 17 -10.50 -34.60 7.73
N TYR A 18 -10.68 -34.69 6.40
CA TYR A 18 -11.59 -35.64 5.77
C TYR A 18 -11.23 -37.11 6.07
N ILE A 19 -9.94 -37.44 6.09
CA ILE A 19 -9.47 -38.80 6.45
C ILE A 19 -9.70 -39.08 7.93
N LEU A 20 -9.49 -38.11 8.81
CA LEU A 20 -9.77 -38.23 10.25
C LEU A 20 -11.27 -38.43 10.51
N GLN A 21 -12.14 -37.73 9.76
CA GLN A 21 -13.60 -37.91 9.81
C GLN A 21 -14.04 -39.33 9.42
N LYS A 22 -13.26 -40.02 8.57
CA LYS A 22 -13.50 -41.41 8.16
C LYS A 22 -13.02 -42.44 9.20
N GLN A 23 -12.14 -42.03 10.12
CA GLN A 23 -11.56 -42.90 11.15
C GLN A 23 -12.30 -42.82 12.49
N THR A 24 -13.11 -41.78 12.73
CA THR A 24 -13.98 -41.67 13.91
C THR A 24 -15.34 -42.32 13.67
N GLY A 25 -15.45 -43.63 13.93
CA GLY A 25 -16.67 -44.42 13.75
C GLY A 25 -17.83 -44.17 14.74
N GLN A 26 -18.00 -42.97 15.29
CA GLN A 26 -18.99 -42.69 16.35
C GLN A 26 -19.62 -41.27 16.31
N LEU A 27 -19.75 -40.64 15.14
CA LEU A 27 -20.48 -39.36 15.01
C LEU A 27 -21.86 -39.61 14.39
N SER A 28 -22.90 -39.01 14.97
CA SER A 28 -24.27 -39.11 14.46
C SER A 28 -24.35 -38.50 13.05
N MET A 29 -25.30 -38.95 12.22
CA MET A 29 -25.44 -38.46 10.85
C MET A 29 -25.75 -36.95 10.79
N SER A 30 -26.28 -36.39 11.88
CA SER A 30 -26.45 -34.96 12.10
C SER A 30 -25.12 -34.22 12.29
N ASP A 31 -24.17 -34.78 13.05
CA ASP A 31 -22.86 -34.16 13.32
C ASP A 31 -21.97 -34.12 12.08
N LYS A 32 -22.08 -35.14 11.23
CA LYS A 32 -21.36 -35.22 9.97
C LYS A 32 -21.79 -34.11 9.00
N LYS A 33 -23.10 -33.82 8.97
CA LYS A 33 -23.68 -32.78 8.11
C LYS A 33 -23.32 -31.37 8.59
N ILE A 34 -23.29 -31.15 9.90
CA ILE A 34 -22.84 -29.88 10.49
C ILE A 34 -21.36 -29.63 10.18
N LEU A 35 -20.52 -30.67 10.29
CA LEU A 35 -19.10 -30.54 9.98
C LEU A 35 -18.85 -30.27 8.48
N GLU A 36 -19.64 -30.88 7.60
CA GLU A 36 -19.56 -30.64 6.16
C GLU A 36 -19.92 -29.20 5.79
N ILE A 37 -20.97 -28.64 6.41
CA ILE A 37 -21.34 -27.23 6.25
C ILE A 37 -20.23 -26.31 6.77
N ALA A 38 -19.72 -26.56 7.97
CA ALA A 38 -18.65 -25.74 8.56
C ALA A 38 -17.36 -25.75 7.71
N LEU A 39 -17.04 -26.88 7.08
CA LEU A 39 -15.90 -26.98 6.15
C LEU A 39 -16.16 -26.21 4.85
N GLN A 40 -17.38 -26.29 4.32
CA GLN A 40 -17.79 -25.52 3.15
C GLN A 40 -17.66 -24.01 3.41
N ASP A 41 -18.18 -23.55 4.54
CA ASP A 41 -18.13 -22.13 4.94
C ASP A 41 -16.68 -21.66 5.14
N LEU A 42 -15.84 -22.49 5.77
CA LEU A 42 -14.42 -22.18 5.94
C LEU A 42 -13.69 -22.05 4.59
N CYS A 43 -13.99 -22.92 3.63
CA CYS A 43 -13.41 -22.83 2.28
C CYS A 43 -13.80 -21.51 1.59
N ILE A 44 -15.06 -21.09 1.69
CA ILE A 44 -15.56 -19.85 1.11
C ILE A 44 -14.83 -18.65 1.72
N VAL A 45 -14.78 -18.56 3.06
CA VAL A 45 -14.12 -17.46 3.76
C VAL A 45 -12.63 -17.38 3.41
N LEU A 46 -11.96 -18.53 3.24
CA LEU A 46 -10.56 -18.56 2.84
C LEU A 46 -10.34 -18.07 1.40
N GLU A 47 -11.24 -18.39 0.48
CA GLU A 47 -11.19 -17.85 -0.89
C GLU A 47 -11.43 -16.35 -0.91
N GLU A 48 -12.41 -15.85 -0.15
CA GLU A 48 -12.66 -14.41 -0.01
C GLU A 48 -11.44 -13.67 0.56
N LEU A 49 -10.82 -14.20 1.62
CA LEU A 49 -9.62 -13.63 2.22
C LEU A 49 -8.46 -13.60 1.20
N ARG A 50 -8.29 -14.68 0.42
CA ARG A 50 -7.27 -14.73 -0.62
C ARG A 50 -7.47 -13.62 -1.65
N LEU A 51 -8.71 -13.42 -2.13
CA LEU A 51 -9.03 -12.38 -3.11
C LEU A 51 -8.77 -10.99 -2.53
N LEU A 52 -9.23 -10.73 -1.30
CA LEU A 52 -9.00 -9.46 -0.61
C LEU A 52 -7.50 -9.17 -0.42
N HIS A 53 -6.70 -10.19 -0.11
CA HIS A 53 -5.25 -10.03 0.03
C HIS A 53 -4.59 -9.67 -1.30
N GLN A 54 -4.99 -10.31 -2.40
CA GLN A 54 -4.48 -9.98 -3.74
C GLN A 54 -4.85 -8.55 -4.16
N GLU A 55 -6.06 -8.12 -3.85
CA GLU A 55 -6.51 -6.74 -4.11
C GLU A 55 -5.71 -5.73 -3.29
N LEU A 56 -5.47 -6.00 -2.00
CA LEU A 56 -4.65 -5.15 -1.14
C LEU A 56 -3.22 -5.01 -1.67
N ASP A 57 -2.61 -6.12 -2.10
CA ASP A 57 -1.26 -6.11 -2.70
C ASP A 57 -1.22 -5.26 -3.98
N SER A 58 -2.25 -5.38 -4.83
CA SER A 58 -2.40 -4.57 -6.05
C SER A 58 -2.50 -3.08 -5.72
N GLN A 59 -3.37 -2.71 -4.77
CA GLN A 59 -3.54 -1.32 -4.32
C GLN A 59 -2.25 -0.75 -3.74
N ASN A 60 -1.51 -1.53 -2.96
CA ASN A 60 -0.23 -1.11 -2.41
C ASN A 60 0.80 -0.85 -3.52
N GLN A 61 0.90 -1.73 -4.52
CA GLN A 61 1.78 -1.52 -5.67
C GLN A 61 1.41 -0.25 -6.46
N GLN A 62 0.12 0.01 -6.67
CA GLN A 62 -0.34 1.24 -7.32
C GLN A 62 0.01 2.48 -6.52
N LEU A 63 -0.18 2.45 -5.19
CA LEU A 63 0.21 3.55 -4.30
C LEU A 63 1.71 3.83 -4.34
N LEU A 64 2.54 2.78 -4.31
CA LEU A 64 3.99 2.92 -4.43
C LEU A 64 4.40 3.52 -5.77
N ALA A 65 3.79 3.07 -6.87
CA ALA A 65 4.07 3.60 -8.20
C ALA A 65 3.65 5.09 -8.32
N ALA A 66 2.47 5.45 -7.82
CA ALA A 66 1.99 6.82 -7.80
C ALA A 66 2.89 7.73 -6.96
N ARG A 67 3.31 7.26 -5.78
CA ARG A 67 4.25 7.98 -4.91
C ARG A 67 5.59 8.23 -5.61
N GLN A 68 6.16 7.21 -6.23
CA GLN A 68 7.41 7.35 -6.98
C GLN A 68 7.27 8.33 -8.15
N GLN A 69 6.11 8.37 -8.80
CA GLN A 69 5.87 9.36 -9.85
C GLN A 69 5.82 10.78 -9.29
N VAL A 70 5.11 11.01 -8.19
CA VAL A 70 5.07 12.31 -7.52
C VAL A 70 6.47 12.73 -7.07
N GLU A 71 7.25 11.83 -6.46
CA GLU A 71 8.62 12.12 -6.03
C GLU A 71 9.51 12.55 -7.21
N ARG A 72 9.43 11.84 -8.35
CA ARG A 72 10.17 12.22 -9.57
C ARG A 72 9.78 13.59 -10.11
N GLU A 73 8.48 13.88 -10.18
CA GLU A 73 7.99 15.17 -10.64
C GLU A 73 8.37 16.30 -9.67
N CYS A 74 8.29 16.06 -8.36
CA CYS A 74 8.75 17.01 -7.35
C CYS A 74 10.24 17.30 -7.48
N ASP A 75 11.08 16.27 -7.69
CA ASP A 75 12.52 16.46 -7.88
C ASP A 75 12.82 17.20 -9.17
N TYR A 76 12.13 16.88 -10.27
CA TYR A 76 12.25 17.58 -11.54
C TYR A 76 11.86 19.06 -11.40
N TYR A 77 10.69 19.34 -10.81
CA TYR A 77 10.23 20.69 -10.52
C TYR A 77 11.25 21.45 -9.64
N ARG A 78 11.72 20.82 -8.57
CA ARG A 78 12.65 21.43 -7.62
C ARG A 78 13.98 21.78 -8.30
N ASN A 79 14.45 20.96 -9.23
CA ASN A 79 15.62 21.26 -10.05
C ASN A 79 15.34 22.45 -10.99
N LEU A 80 14.24 22.41 -11.74
CA LEU A 80 13.89 23.47 -12.68
C LEU A 80 13.72 24.82 -11.97
N PHE A 81 13.01 24.84 -10.85
CA PHE A 81 12.77 26.03 -10.04
C PHE A 81 14.08 26.59 -9.47
N ASN A 82 14.87 25.75 -8.78
CA ASN A 82 16.08 26.19 -8.10
C ASN A 82 17.16 26.70 -9.05
N PHE A 83 17.31 26.06 -10.21
CA PHE A 83 18.37 26.38 -11.16
C PHE A 83 17.91 27.28 -12.31
N ALA A 84 16.69 27.84 -12.23
CA ALA A 84 16.26 28.85 -13.19
C ALA A 84 17.16 30.09 -13.15
N PRO A 85 17.49 30.68 -14.31
CA PRO A 85 18.35 31.87 -14.39
C PRO A 85 17.69 33.12 -13.82
N ASP A 86 16.35 33.17 -13.79
CA ASP A 86 15.57 34.26 -13.22
C ASP A 86 15.23 33.99 -11.75
N GLY A 87 15.13 35.07 -10.95
CA GLY A 87 14.71 34.98 -9.55
C GLY A 87 13.20 34.81 -9.43
N TYR A 88 12.75 33.70 -8.82
CA TYR A 88 11.34 33.44 -8.54
C TYR A 88 11.06 33.44 -7.04
N LEU A 89 9.94 34.07 -6.68
CA LEU A 89 9.36 34.06 -5.33
C LEU A 89 7.94 33.51 -5.42
N ILE A 90 7.60 32.60 -4.50
CA ILE A 90 6.24 32.12 -4.29
C ILE A 90 5.74 32.75 -3.01
N THR A 91 4.57 33.38 -3.07
CA THR A 91 3.93 34.02 -1.92
C THR A 91 2.59 33.38 -1.61
N ASP A 92 2.12 33.51 -0.37
CA ASP A 92 0.72 33.29 -0.03
C ASP A 92 -0.17 34.44 -0.53
N ILE A 93 -1.46 34.33 -0.24
CA ILE A 93 -2.46 35.35 -0.59
C ILE A 93 -2.24 36.68 0.14
N ASP A 94 -1.50 36.68 1.26
CA ASP A 94 -1.19 37.85 2.08
C ASP A 94 0.16 38.48 1.68
N GLY A 95 0.85 37.91 0.68
CA GLY A 95 2.10 38.42 0.13
C GLY A 95 3.35 37.97 0.89
N LYS A 96 3.23 37.03 1.84
CA LYS A 96 4.38 36.46 2.55
C LYS A 96 5.11 35.47 1.66
N ILE A 97 6.44 35.60 1.57
CA ILE A 97 7.27 34.66 0.80
C ILE A 97 7.27 33.30 1.49
N ILE A 98 6.78 32.28 0.78
CA ILE A 98 6.77 30.86 1.18
C ILE A 98 8.03 30.17 0.64
N GLU A 99 8.38 30.42 -0.62
CA GLU A 99 9.55 29.81 -1.26
C GLU A 99 10.27 30.80 -2.17
N ALA A 100 11.58 30.61 -2.29
CA ALA A 100 12.45 31.36 -3.18
C ALA A 100 13.45 30.42 -3.85
N ASN A 101 13.67 30.60 -5.15
CA ASN A 101 14.70 29.83 -5.85
C ASN A 101 16.12 30.35 -5.54
N LEU A 102 17.16 29.61 -5.96
CA LEU A 102 18.54 29.97 -5.62
C LEU A 102 18.95 31.34 -6.17
N THR A 103 18.45 31.69 -7.36
CA THR A 103 18.71 33.00 -7.96
C THR A 103 18.08 34.13 -7.13
N ALA A 104 16.81 34.01 -6.74
CA ALA A 104 16.15 34.99 -5.88
C ALA A 104 16.83 35.10 -4.50
N ALA A 105 17.21 33.97 -3.89
CA ALA A 105 17.92 33.95 -2.62
C ALA A 105 19.27 34.70 -2.71
N ARG A 106 20.02 34.50 -3.80
CA ARG A 106 21.26 35.24 -4.07
C ARG A 106 21.02 36.73 -4.28
N LEU A 107 20.00 37.11 -5.06
CA LEU A 107 19.65 38.51 -5.32
C LEU A 107 19.23 39.24 -4.05
N LEU A 108 18.53 38.55 -3.14
CA LEU A 108 18.08 39.07 -1.86
C LEU A 108 19.13 38.93 -0.75
N ASN A 109 20.28 38.31 -1.04
CA ASN A 109 21.37 38.03 -0.10
C ASN A 109 20.92 37.31 1.19
N VAL A 110 20.06 36.31 1.04
CA VAL A 110 19.52 35.48 2.14
C VAL A 110 19.78 34.00 1.86
N GLU A 111 19.97 33.22 2.91
CA GLU A 111 20.13 31.77 2.79
C GLU A 111 18.79 31.10 2.45
N GLN A 112 18.81 30.09 1.59
CA GLN A 112 17.59 29.40 1.14
C GLN A 112 16.82 28.75 2.30
N GLU A 113 17.52 28.33 3.36
CA GLU A 113 16.91 27.71 4.54
C GLU A 113 16.00 28.67 5.32
N PHE A 114 16.18 29.98 5.15
CA PHE A 114 15.30 31.00 5.74
C PHE A 114 13.83 30.82 5.31
N PHE A 115 13.60 30.36 4.07
CA PHE A 115 12.25 30.17 3.52
C PHE A 115 11.67 28.77 3.81
N LYS A 116 12.50 27.78 4.15
CA LYS A 116 12.06 26.39 4.41
C LYS A 116 11.42 26.20 5.78
N LEU A 117 11.62 27.12 6.72
CA LEU A 117 11.12 27.03 8.11
C LEU A 117 9.59 27.24 8.25
N LEU A 118 8.88 27.50 7.15
CA LEU A 118 7.47 27.90 7.19
C LEU A 118 6.46 26.81 6.84
N ASN A 119 6.92 25.60 6.52
CA ASN A 119 6.07 24.44 6.23
C ASN A 119 6.46 23.26 7.14
N ILE A 120 5.94 23.27 8.37
CA ILE A 120 5.71 22.05 9.19
C ILE A 120 4.24 22.05 9.59
#